data_AF-A0A9K3D2B5-F1
#
_entry.id   AF-A0A9K3D2B5-F1
#
_cell.length_a   1.000
_cell.length_b   1.000
_cell.length_c   1.000
_cell.angle_alpha   90.00
_cell.angle_beta   90.00
_cell.angle_gamma   90.00
#
_symmetry.space_group_name_H-M   'P 1'
#
loop_
_entity.id
_entity.type
_entity.pdbx_description
1 polymer ?
#
loop_
_entity_poly.entity_id
_entity_poly.type
_entity_poly.pdbx_seq_one_letter_code
_entity_poly.pdbx_strand_id
1 'polypeptide(L)'
;MSDSSLSLATFSEDVTRAVCGIIASIEQFDTDLVDMALENIDRLIPVGSRLSDQLKELRLLLEDYPTDKLPAVDCTSLLKRLTDGLFLLETDITSLASFDFNPLEALATLQDTSALLAAIAGAHTVSVPQDSQGLGLAQMVTYHLMLTHNAKVHELFVMAGKVIAYQDSIIEYTATLSGVETPDIEESRKVAEECHSLLRVLKVLAPKQTAALKLVEEYCLLPVVTREEIEETEYESEVKKLESRNPKTSADAKRAATNTHSQLQRKVCELKRFAATRERLAAQMQAYLVFPEVADALGVEVVPFEEGVKEGVPQALPGPDTLLTLENTL
;
A
#
# COMPACT_ATOMS: atom_id res chain seq x y z
N MET A 1 43.56 0.69 20.29
CA MET A 1 44.13 1.32 21.50
C MET A 1 45.57 1.67 21.21
N SER A 2 45.81 2.90 20.76
CA SER A 2 47.13 3.48 20.55
C SER A 2 47.46 4.32 21.78
N ASP A 3 48.38 3.83 22.61
CA ASP A 3 48.95 4.57 23.75
C ASP A 3 49.59 5.86 23.25
N SER A 4 48.83 6.94 23.35
CA SER A 4 49.27 8.30 23.08
C SER A 4 49.64 8.91 24.43
N SER A 5 50.71 8.39 25.05
CA SER A 5 51.20 8.93 26.32
C SER A 5 51.77 10.33 26.08
N LEU A 6 50.96 11.35 26.34
CA LEU A 6 51.39 12.75 26.31
C LEU A 6 52.56 12.92 27.28
N SER A 7 53.75 13.12 26.72
CA SER A 7 54.96 13.34 27.50
C SER A 7 55.00 14.76 28.08
N LEU A 8 55.82 14.95 29.12
CA LEU A 8 56.18 16.27 29.67
C LEU A 8 56.71 17.26 28.62
N ALA A 9 57.17 16.79 27.45
CA ALA A 9 57.67 17.63 26.37
C ALA A 9 56.59 18.11 25.39
N THR A 10 55.41 17.49 25.39
CA THR A 10 54.37 17.70 24.37
C THR A 10 53.05 18.25 24.93
N PHE A 11 52.95 18.42 26.24
CA PHE A 11 51.74 18.92 26.89
C PHE A 11 51.63 20.43 26.77
N SER A 12 50.49 20.91 26.29
CA SER A 12 50.21 22.34 26.07
C SER A 12 48.97 22.80 26.83
N GLU A 13 48.87 24.11 27.03
CA GLU A 13 47.71 24.76 27.66
C GLU A 13 46.42 24.54 26.86
N ASP A 14 46.54 24.32 25.54
CA ASP A 14 45.40 24.06 24.66
C ASP A 14 44.65 22.79 25.05
N VAL A 15 45.35 21.77 25.58
CA VAL A 15 44.76 20.51 26.05
C VAL A 15 43.87 20.77 27.27
N THR A 16 44.33 21.60 28.22
CA THR A 16 43.53 22.01 29.38
C THR A 16 42.36 22.89 28.96
N ARG A 17 42.57 23.79 28.00
CA ARG A 17 41.50 24.65 27.46
C ARG A 17 40.39 23.84 26.78
N ALA A 18 40.74 22.76 26.08
CA ALA A 18 39.78 21.84 25.48
C ALA A 18 38.88 21.20 26.55
N VAL A 19 39.45 20.69 27.66
CA VAL A 19 38.67 20.12 28.78
C VAL A 19 37.76 21.18 29.42
N CYS A 20 38.26 22.40 29.63
CA CYS A 20 37.42 23.50 30.13
C CYS A 20 36.26 23.84 29.18
N GLY A 21 36.45 23.72 27.86
CA GLY A 21 35.38 23.88 26.88
C GLY A 21 34.29 22.81 26.99
N ILE A 22 34.68 21.55 27.27
CA ILE A 22 33.72 20.45 27.51
C ILE A 22 32.94 20.72 28.80
N ILE A 23 33.60 21.14 29.88
CA ILE A 23 32.96 21.50 31.15
C ILE A 23 31.92 22.61 30.92
N ALA A 24 32.28 23.68 30.22
CA ALA A 24 31.35 24.77 29.91
C ALA A 24 30.14 24.29 29.07
N SER A 25 30.34 23.30 28.20
CA SER A 25 29.25 22.68 27.42
C SER A 25 28.31 21.86 28.30
N ILE A 26 28.83 21.14 29.30
CA ILE A 26 28.02 20.40 30.28
C ILE A 26 27.25 21.35 31.20
N GLU A 27 27.84 22.49 31.58
CA GLU A 27 27.15 23.50 32.39
C GLU A 27 25.93 24.10 31.69
N GLN A 28 25.97 24.18 30.36
CA GLN A 28 24.87 24.66 29.52
C GLN A 28 23.94 23.53 29.05
N PHE A 29 24.26 22.28 29.38
CA PHE A 29 23.52 21.11 28.92
C PHE A 29 22.23 20.96 29.70
N ASP A 30 21.11 20.98 28.98
CA ASP A 30 19.79 20.79 29.55
C ASP A 30 19.38 19.31 29.45
N THR A 31 19.36 18.62 30.59
CA THR A 31 18.97 17.21 30.65
C THR A 31 17.49 17.00 30.35
N ASP A 32 16.64 17.98 30.64
CA ASP A 32 15.20 17.85 30.44
C ASP A 32 14.87 17.84 28.94
N LEU A 33 15.66 18.54 28.11
CA LEU A 33 15.55 18.48 26.65
C LEU A 33 15.92 17.10 26.10
N VAL A 34 16.86 16.39 26.72
CA VAL A 34 17.26 15.04 26.30
C VAL A 34 16.14 14.05 26.62
N ASP A 35 15.61 14.09 27.85
CA ASP A 35 14.48 13.23 28.25
C ASP A 35 13.29 13.41 27.30
N MET A 36 12.96 14.66 26.99
CA MET A 36 11.91 14.99 26.04
C MET A 36 12.24 14.50 24.62
N ALA A 37 13.49 14.65 24.16
CA ALA A 37 13.90 14.17 22.84
C ALA A 37 13.81 12.63 22.73
N LEU A 38 14.20 11.90 23.77
CA LEU A 38 14.09 10.44 23.82
C LEU A 38 12.61 10.01 23.79
N GLU A 39 11.74 10.63 24.60
CA GLU A 39 10.31 10.33 24.61
C GLU A 39 9.64 10.65 23.25
N ASN A 40 10.03 11.76 22.62
CA ASN A 40 9.53 12.15 21.30
C ASN A 40 9.94 11.13 20.22
N ILE A 41 11.18 10.65 20.27
CA ILE A 41 11.67 9.64 19.32
C ILE A 41 11.00 8.27 19.57
N ASP A 42 10.76 7.88 20.82
CA ASP A 42 9.97 6.69 21.17
C ASP A 42 8.58 6.71 20.57
N ARG A 43 7.93 7.88 20.54
CA ARG A 43 6.62 8.07 19.92
C ARG A 43 6.71 8.05 18.40
N LEU A 44 7.80 8.56 17.83
CA LEU A 44 8.00 8.66 16.38
C LEU A 44 8.29 7.30 15.72
N ILE A 45 9.22 6.53 16.29
CA ILE A 45 9.71 5.26 15.71
C ILE A 45 8.57 4.32 15.27
N PRO A 46 7.59 3.97 16.12
CA PRO A 46 6.56 3.01 15.74
C PRO A 46 5.65 3.54 14.63
N VAL A 47 5.40 4.86 14.57
CA VAL A 47 4.57 5.45 13.51
C VAL A 47 5.37 5.56 12.20
N GLY A 48 6.62 6.01 12.27
CA GLY A 48 7.50 6.12 11.11
C GLY A 48 7.78 4.77 10.44
N SER A 49 8.01 3.71 11.23
CA SER A 49 8.19 2.35 10.70
C SER A 49 6.93 1.85 9.98
N ARG A 50 5.75 1.98 10.60
CA ARG A 50 4.49 1.56 9.98
C ARG A 50 4.20 2.32 8.70
N LEU A 51 4.41 3.64 8.71
CA LEU A 51 4.20 4.47 7.53
C LEU A 51 5.13 4.04 6.39
N SER A 52 6.41 3.81 6.68
CA SER A 52 7.40 3.37 5.69
C SER A 52 7.01 2.02 5.06
N ASP A 53 6.59 1.05 5.88
CA ASP A 53 6.13 -0.25 5.41
C ASP A 53 4.88 -0.14 4.53
N GLN A 54 3.89 0.67 4.96
CA GLN A 54 2.65 0.90 4.22
C GLN A 54 2.91 1.62 2.88
N LEU A 55 3.78 2.62 2.86
CA LEU A 55 4.15 3.32 1.64
C LEU A 55 4.81 2.38 0.65
N LYS A 56 5.72 1.52 1.12
CA LYS A 56 6.37 0.52 0.29
C LYS A 56 5.36 -0.46 -0.29
N GLU A 57 4.43 -0.96 0.52
CA GLU A 57 3.39 -1.88 0.04
C GLU A 57 2.46 -1.21 -0.97
N LEU A 58 2.00 0.02 -0.70
CA LEU A 58 1.09 0.74 -1.59
C LEU A 58 1.77 1.14 -2.90
N ARG A 59 3.05 1.50 -2.89
CA ARG A 59 3.80 1.77 -4.13
C ARG A 59 3.92 0.52 -4.99
N LEU A 60 4.30 -0.61 -4.40
CA LEU A 60 4.34 -1.88 -5.14
C LEU A 60 2.98 -2.22 -5.74
N LEU A 61 1.90 -1.96 -5.00
CA LEU A 61 0.54 -2.16 -5.50
C LEU A 61 0.22 -1.23 -6.68
N LEU A 62 0.57 0.06 -6.60
CA LEU A 62 0.37 1.00 -7.72
C LEU A 62 1.20 0.62 -8.96
N GLU A 63 2.40 0.08 -8.78
CA GLU A 63 3.26 -0.42 -9.87
C GLU A 63 2.70 -1.71 -10.50
N ASP A 64 2.18 -2.64 -9.70
CA ASP A 64 1.63 -3.91 -10.16
C ASP A 64 0.29 -3.74 -10.89
N TYR A 65 -0.47 -2.68 -10.56
CA TYR A 65 -1.83 -2.45 -11.05
C TYR A 65 -2.01 -1.08 -11.72
N PRO A 66 -1.36 -0.84 -12.88
CA PRO A 66 -1.62 0.36 -13.66
C PRO A 66 -3.07 0.34 -14.20
N THR A 67 -3.64 1.53 -14.40
CA THR A 67 -5.08 1.71 -14.67
C THR A 67 -5.58 1.01 -15.92
N ASP A 68 -4.71 0.82 -16.91
CA ASP A 68 -4.97 0.11 -18.17
C ASP A 68 -5.16 -1.41 -17.98
N LYS A 69 -4.62 -1.99 -16.91
CA LYS A 69 -4.69 -3.45 -16.64
C LYS A 69 -5.77 -3.85 -15.66
N LEU A 70 -6.44 -2.90 -14.99
CA LEU A 70 -7.44 -3.18 -13.97
C LEU A 70 -8.58 -4.11 -14.41
N PRO A 71 -9.14 -4.00 -15.64
CA PRO A 71 -10.24 -4.85 -16.05
C PRO A 71 -9.88 -6.34 -16.11
N ALA A 72 -8.59 -6.69 -16.23
CA ALA A 72 -8.12 -8.07 -16.26
C ALA A 72 -7.82 -8.66 -14.87
N VAL A 73 -8.03 -7.89 -13.81
CA VAL A 73 -7.72 -8.25 -12.43
C VAL A 73 -9.01 -8.32 -11.61
N ASP A 74 -9.02 -9.10 -10.52
CA ASP A 74 -10.09 -9.06 -9.53
C ASP A 74 -10.17 -7.68 -8.86
N CYS A 75 -11.02 -6.82 -9.41
CA CYS A 75 -11.24 -5.46 -8.96
C CYS A 75 -11.87 -5.42 -7.57
N THR A 76 -12.60 -6.46 -7.15
CA THR A 76 -13.29 -6.48 -5.85
C THR A 76 -12.28 -6.72 -4.73
N SER A 77 -11.40 -7.71 -4.90
CA SER A 77 -10.32 -7.97 -3.94
C SER A 77 -9.33 -6.81 -3.90
N LEU A 78 -8.98 -6.24 -5.06
CA LEU A 78 -8.08 -5.09 -5.13
C LEU A 78 -8.68 -3.84 -4.48
N LEU A 79 -9.97 -3.55 -4.71
CA LEU A 79 -10.69 -2.45 -4.06
C LEU A 79 -10.61 -2.57 -2.54
N LYS A 80 -10.85 -3.77 -2.00
CA LYS A 80 -10.80 -4.01 -0.56
C LYS A 80 -9.39 -3.77 -0.01
N ARG A 81 -8.38 -4.41 -0.63
CA ARG A 81 -6.97 -4.28 -0.20
C ARG A 81 -6.50 -2.81 -0.23
N LEU A 82 -6.82 -2.09 -1.30
CA LEU A 82 -6.45 -0.67 -1.43
C LEU A 82 -7.18 0.22 -0.42
N THR A 83 -8.46 -0.06 -0.15
CA THR A 83 -9.23 0.69 0.86
C THR A 83 -8.63 0.50 2.25
N ASP A 84 -8.33 -0.74 2.63
CA ASP A 84 -7.76 -1.05 3.94
C ASP A 84 -6.36 -0.43 4.09
N GLY A 85 -5.50 -0.56 3.07
CA GLY A 85 -4.15 0.02 3.08
C GLY A 85 -4.15 1.55 3.11
N LEU A 86 -5.02 2.20 2.34
CA LEU A 86 -5.14 3.66 2.31
C LEU A 86 -5.65 4.21 3.64
N PHE A 87 -6.63 3.55 4.26
CA PHE A 87 -7.13 3.94 5.58
C PHE A 87 -6.03 3.90 6.65
N LEU A 88 -5.20 2.86 6.63
CA LEU A 88 -4.06 2.74 7.55
C LEU A 88 -3.04 3.87 7.31
N LEU A 89 -2.69 4.12 6.05
CA LEU A 89 -1.78 5.21 5.67
C LEU A 89 -2.28 6.58 6.15
N GLU A 90 -3.55 6.92 5.89
CA GLU A 90 -4.13 8.19 6.31
C GLU A 90 -4.17 8.33 7.84
N THR A 91 -4.41 7.23 8.55
CA THR A 91 -4.40 7.20 10.02
C THR A 91 -3.01 7.48 10.56
N ASP A 92 -1.97 6.85 10.02
CA ASP A 92 -0.58 7.07 10.44
C ASP A 92 -0.07 8.47 10.02
N ILE A 93 -0.45 9.00 8.83
CA ILE A 93 -0.17 10.40 8.43
C ILE A 93 -0.83 11.37 9.41
N THR A 94 -2.08 11.15 9.78
CA THR A 94 -2.81 12.02 10.73
C THR A 94 -2.18 11.96 12.11
N SER A 95 -1.71 10.77 12.53
CA SER A 95 -0.99 10.58 13.80
C SER A 95 0.33 11.36 13.81
N LEU A 96 1.13 11.28 12.74
CA LEU A 96 2.35 12.07 12.58
C LEU A 96 2.08 13.58 12.59
N ALA A 97 1.03 14.02 11.88
CA ALA A 97 0.65 15.43 11.84
C ALA A 97 0.10 15.95 13.19
N SER A 98 -0.31 15.06 14.09
CA SER A 98 -0.80 15.41 15.43
C SER A 98 0.31 15.59 16.47
N PHE A 99 1.55 15.19 16.14
CA PHE A 99 2.68 15.43 17.02
C PHE A 99 2.94 16.92 17.16
N ASP A 100 3.07 17.36 18.41
CA ASP A 100 3.29 18.74 18.82
C ASP A 100 4.79 19.10 18.89
N PHE A 101 5.66 18.19 18.43
CA PHE A 101 7.11 18.35 18.42
C PHE A 101 7.70 18.21 17.02
N ASN A 102 8.86 18.82 16.82
CA ASN A 102 9.63 18.68 15.59
C ASN A 102 10.60 17.48 15.71
N PRO A 103 10.42 16.41 14.92
CA PRO A 103 11.28 15.23 15.00
C PRO A 103 12.74 15.54 14.63
N LEU A 104 12.98 16.53 13.77
CA LEU A 104 14.34 16.93 13.40
C LEU A 104 15.07 17.61 14.56
N GLU A 105 14.36 18.36 15.41
CA GLU A 105 14.94 18.98 16.61
C GLU A 105 15.27 17.92 17.66
N ALA A 106 14.39 16.95 17.89
CA ALA A 106 14.67 15.84 18.80
C ALA A 106 15.90 15.03 18.36
N LEU A 107 16.01 14.74 17.05
CA LEU A 107 17.18 14.07 16.48
C LEU A 107 18.46 14.90 16.63
N ALA A 108 18.41 16.21 16.39
CA ALA A 108 19.55 17.10 16.57
C ALA A 108 20.03 17.10 18.03
N THR A 109 19.11 17.19 19.00
CA THR A 109 19.44 17.11 20.44
C THR A 109 20.15 15.81 20.81
N LEU A 110 19.71 14.66 20.28
CA LEU A 110 20.39 13.39 20.52
C LEU A 110 21.77 13.32 19.86
N GLN A 111 21.93 13.90 18.67
CA GLN A 111 23.21 13.98 17.97
C GLN A 111 24.22 14.86 18.73
N ASP A 112 23.78 16.02 19.21
CA ASP A 112 24.60 16.92 20.03
C ASP A 112 25.00 16.25 21.34
N THR A 113 24.09 15.52 21.97
CA THR A 113 24.38 14.74 23.18
C THR A 113 25.38 13.62 22.89
N SER A 114 25.25 12.93 21.76
CA SER A 114 26.21 11.91 21.32
C SER A 114 27.60 12.49 21.08
N ALA A 115 27.69 13.68 20.46
CA ALA A 115 28.94 14.39 20.26
C ALA A 115 29.58 14.82 21.59
N LEU A 116 28.78 15.28 22.56
CA LEU A 116 29.25 15.63 23.90
C LEU A 116 29.78 14.39 24.65
N LEU A 117 29.08 13.26 24.57
CA LEU A 117 29.54 11.97 25.11
C LEU A 117 30.86 11.52 24.50
N ALA A 118 31.03 11.67 23.18
CA ALA A 118 32.29 11.36 22.50
C ALA A 118 33.44 12.28 22.97
N ALA A 119 33.16 13.57 23.19
CA ALA A 119 34.13 14.51 23.73
C ALA A 119 34.54 14.17 25.17
N ILE A 120 33.58 13.79 26.02
CA ILE A 120 33.83 13.31 27.39
C ILE A 120 34.68 12.03 27.37
N ALA A 121 34.34 11.07 26.50
CA ALA A 121 35.07 9.82 26.37
C ALA A 121 36.52 10.02 25.91
N GLY A 122 36.82 11.09 25.15
CA GLY A 122 38.17 11.45 24.75
C GLY A 122 39.00 12.18 25.82
N ALA A 123 38.38 12.61 26.92
CA ALA A 123 39.08 13.28 28.01
C ALA A 123 39.75 12.26 28.95
N HIS A 124 41.08 12.35 29.07
CA HIS A 124 41.86 11.44 29.90
C HIS A 124 42.85 12.20 30.78
N THR A 125 43.13 11.62 31.95
CA THR A 125 44.22 12.09 32.81
C THR A 125 45.56 11.73 32.18
N VAL A 126 46.55 12.58 32.42
CA VAL A 126 47.92 12.36 31.98
C VAL A 126 48.74 11.83 33.16
N SER A 127 49.66 10.91 32.88
CA SER A 127 50.59 10.42 33.91
C SER A 127 51.55 11.52 34.33
N VAL A 128 51.57 11.84 35.62
CA VAL A 128 52.44 12.87 36.20
C VAL A 128 53.41 12.20 37.18
N PRO A 129 54.70 12.61 37.24
CA PRO A 129 55.63 12.16 38.27
C PRO A 129 55.09 12.38 39.69
N GLN A 130 55.51 11.53 40.64
CA GLN A 130 55.02 11.62 42.03
C GLN A 130 55.35 12.96 42.71
N ASP A 131 56.49 13.56 42.36
CA ASP A 131 56.88 14.89 42.81
C ASP A 131 57.58 15.67 41.69
N SER A 132 57.85 16.96 41.94
CA SER A 132 58.59 17.84 41.06
C SER A 132 60.09 17.87 41.37
N GLN A 133 60.59 16.98 42.24
CA GLN A 133 61.97 17.01 42.69
C GLN A 133 62.91 16.60 41.54
N GLY A 134 63.89 17.45 41.24
CA GLY A 134 64.84 17.22 40.14
C GLY A 134 64.36 17.69 38.76
N LEU A 135 63.18 18.30 38.65
CA LEU A 135 62.74 18.97 37.41
C LEU A 135 63.34 20.37 37.29
N GLY A 136 63.70 20.77 36.07
CA GLY A 136 64.06 22.17 35.78
C GLY A 136 62.83 23.09 35.79
N LEU A 137 63.02 24.41 35.95
CA LEU A 137 61.91 25.39 36.04
C LEU A 137 60.86 25.26 34.92
N ALA A 138 61.29 25.09 33.67
CA ALA A 138 60.38 24.89 32.54
C ALA A 138 59.56 23.59 32.65
N GLN A 139 60.18 22.52 33.15
CA GLN A 139 59.50 21.24 33.38
C GLN A 139 58.55 21.31 34.59
N MET A 140 58.89 22.10 35.62
CA MET A 140 58.00 22.36 36.76
C MET A 140 56.73 23.10 36.33
N VAL A 141 56.82 24.05 35.39
CA VAL A 141 55.65 24.73 34.82
C VAL A 141 54.73 23.73 34.12
N THR A 142 55.27 22.88 33.25
CA THR A 142 54.48 21.85 32.58
C THR A 142 53.91 20.82 33.56
N TYR A 143 54.66 20.43 34.59
CA TYR A 143 54.21 19.56 35.67
C TYR A 143 52.96 20.11 36.37
N HIS A 144 52.97 21.38 36.78
CA HIS A 144 51.82 22.00 37.42
C HIS A 144 50.63 22.16 36.46
N LEU A 145 50.88 22.45 35.18
CA LEU A 145 49.84 22.50 34.16
C LEU A 145 49.14 21.14 33.98
N MET A 146 49.91 20.04 33.98
CA MET A 146 49.37 18.68 33.94
C MET A 146 48.55 18.34 35.20
N LEU A 147 48.97 18.79 36.39
CA LEU A 147 48.18 18.62 37.61
C LEU A 147 46.84 19.38 37.52
N THR A 148 46.85 20.62 37.03
CA THR A 148 45.63 21.40 36.80
C THR A 148 44.70 20.71 35.79
N HIS A 149 45.26 20.19 34.70
CA HIS A 149 44.52 19.38 33.72
C HIS A 149 43.85 18.17 34.36
N ASN A 150 44.60 17.36 35.12
CA ASN A 150 44.05 16.18 35.79
C ASN A 150 42.92 16.54 36.75
N ALA A 151 43.07 17.63 37.51
CA ALA A 151 41.99 18.14 38.37
C ALA A 151 40.73 18.50 37.56
N LYS A 152 40.90 19.15 36.39
CA LYS A 152 39.78 19.49 35.49
C LYS A 152 39.14 18.26 34.86
N VAL A 153 39.90 17.24 34.51
CA VAL A 153 39.36 15.95 34.04
C VAL A 153 38.54 15.26 35.13
N HIS A 154 38.98 15.32 36.39
CA HIS A 154 38.18 14.79 37.51
C HIS A 154 36.88 15.56 37.72
N GLU A 155 36.93 16.90 37.68
CA GLU A 155 35.75 17.78 37.74
C GLU A 155 34.76 17.46 36.61
N LEU A 156 35.26 17.30 35.39
CA LEU A 156 34.48 16.90 34.22
C LEU A 156 33.69 15.62 34.48
N PHE A 157 34.33 14.54 34.95
CA PHE A 157 33.63 13.26 35.20
C PHE A 157 32.59 13.34 36.32
N VAL A 158 32.81 14.18 37.34
CA VAL A 158 31.83 14.40 38.40
C VAL A 158 30.58 15.11 37.85
N MET A 159 30.77 16.11 36.98
CA MET A 159 29.67 16.87 36.38
C MET A 159 28.94 16.10 35.28
N ALA A 160 29.70 15.35 34.47
CA ALA A 160 29.19 14.59 33.32
C ALA A 160 28.29 13.41 33.72
N GLY A 161 28.20 13.05 35.00
CA GLY A 161 27.50 11.84 35.45
C GLY A 161 26.07 11.70 34.92
N LYS A 162 25.32 12.80 34.81
CA LYS A 162 23.97 12.79 34.22
C LYS A 162 23.98 12.56 32.71
N VAL A 163 24.91 13.20 31.99
CA VAL A 163 25.07 13.02 30.54
C VAL A 163 25.48 11.59 30.21
N ILE A 164 26.44 11.04 30.97
CA ILE A 164 26.92 9.66 30.85
C ILE A 164 25.78 8.66 31.07
N ALA A 165 24.82 8.95 31.94
CA ALA A 165 23.68 8.07 32.18
C ALA A 165 22.80 7.85 30.92
N TYR A 166 22.80 8.79 29.96
CA TYR A 166 22.07 8.67 28.70
C TYR A 166 22.82 7.87 27.62
N GLN A 167 24.06 7.47 27.86
CA GLN A 167 24.90 6.84 26.85
C GLN A 167 24.25 5.59 26.25
N ASP A 168 23.74 4.69 27.09
CA ASP A 168 23.15 3.43 26.63
C ASP A 168 21.87 3.69 25.82
N SER A 169 21.00 4.59 26.30
CA SER A 169 19.79 4.99 25.59
C SER A 169 20.09 5.60 24.23
N ILE A 170 21.04 6.54 24.14
CA ILE A 170 21.42 7.16 22.87
C ILE A 170 21.98 6.14 21.88
N ILE A 171 22.77 5.18 22.34
CA ILE A 171 23.27 4.08 21.50
C ILE A 171 22.12 3.22 20.98
N GLU A 172 21.16 2.86 21.84
CA GLU A 172 19.98 2.09 21.45
C GLU A 172 19.12 2.84 20.41
N TYR A 173 18.88 4.13 20.61
CA TYR A 173 18.13 4.95 19.66
C TYR A 173 18.85 5.15 18.34
N THR A 174 20.16 5.42 18.34
CA THR A 174 20.92 5.55 17.09
C THR A 174 20.96 4.24 16.30
N ALA A 175 21.05 3.10 16.97
CA ALA A 175 20.91 1.80 16.31
C ALA A 175 19.51 1.62 15.70
N THR A 176 18.46 1.96 16.44
CA THR A 176 17.06 1.82 15.99
C THR A 176 16.73 2.75 14.82
N LEU A 177 17.16 4.01 14.90
CA LEU A 177 16.95 5.02 13.86
C LEU A 177 17.74 4.73 12.58
N SER A 178 18.86 4.00 12.64
CA SER A 178 19.64 3.64 11.44
C SER A 178 18.84 2.79 10.42
N GLY A 179 17.71 2.21 10.83
CA GLY A 179 16.79 1.47 9.96
C GLY A 179 15.44 2.16 9.71
N VAL A 180 15.18 3.32 10.31
CA VAL A 180 13.91 4.06 10.16
C VAL A 180 14.19 5.32 9.34
N GLU A 181 13.84 5.29 8.05
CA GLU A 181 13.84 6.50 7.24
C GLU A 181 12.83 7.49 7.84
N THR A 182 13.21 8.77 7.96
CA THR A 182 12.28 9.80 8.40
C THR A 182 11.13 9.86 7.39
N PRO A 183 9.88 9.61 7.81
CA PRO A 183 8.76 9.53 6.87
C PRO A 183 8.56 10.87 6.16
N ASP A 184 8.72 10.88 4.84
CA ASP A 184 8.38 12.05 4.02
C ASP A 184 6.85 12.15 3.92
N ILE A 185 6.29 13.06 4.71
CA ILE A 185 4.84 13.32 4.75
C ILE A 185 4.32 13.77 3.39
N GLU A 186 5.10 14.53 2.63
CA GLU A 186 4.68 15.06 1.33
C GLU A 186 4.65 13.94 0.28
N GLU A 187 5.68 13.08 0.29
CA GLU A 187 5.67 11.86 -0.52
C GLU A 187 4.50 10.95 -0.15
N SER A 188 4.21 10.82 1.15
CA SER A 188 3.09 10.00 1.63
C SER A 188 1.74 10.51 1.14
N ARG A 189 1.55 11.84 1.11
CA ARG A 189 0.34 12.47 0.56
C ARG A 189 0.19 12.19 -0.93
N LYS A 190 1.26 12.26 -1.71
CA LYS A 190 1.22 11.95 -3.16
C LYS A 190 0.79 10.50 -3.41
N VAL A 191 1.38 9.55 -2.69
CA VAL A 191 0.99 8.13 -2.79
C VAL A 191 -0.49 7.95 -2.39
N ALA A 192 -0.96 8.64 -1.36
CA ALA A 192 -2.37 8.62 -0.98
C ALA A 192 -3.29 9.17 -2.09
N GLU A 193 -2.91 10.25 -2.77
CA GLU A 193 -3.66 10.84 -3.88
C GLU A 193 -3.74 9.90 -5.10
N GLU A 194 -2.65 9.21 -5.43
CA GLU A 194 -2.62 8.18 -6.47
C GLU A 194 -3.52 7.00 -6.11
N CYS A 195 -3.40 6.49 -4.87
CA CYS A 195 -4.28 5.46 -4.34
C CYS A 195 -5.76 5.86 -4.38
N HIS A 196 -6.10 7.11 -4.02
CA HIS A 196 -7.47 7.62 -4.11
C HIS A 196 -7.99 7.65 -5.55
N SER A 197 -7.13 7.99 -6.51
CA SER A 197 -7.48 8.02 -7.92
C SER A 197 -7.76 6.60 -8.43
N LEU A 198 -6.89 5.64 -8.11
CA LEU A 198 -7.12 4.23 -8.42
C LEU A 198 -8.38 3.68 -7.74
N LEU A 199 -8.61 4.04 -6.48
CA LEU A 199 -9.78 3.60 -5.71
C LEU A 199 -11.09 4.13 -6.31
N ARG A 200 -11.10 5.35 -6.87
CA ARG A 200 -12.26 5.87 -7.62
C ARG A 200 -12.59 5.00 -8.84
N VAL A 201 -11.58 4.59 -9.60
CA VAL A 201 -11.76 3.71 -10.77
C VAL A 201 -12.28 2.33 -10.33
N LEU A 202 -11.66 1.74 -9.31
CA LEU A 202 -12.05 0.42 -8.78
C LEU A 202 -13.48 0.40 -8.22
N LYS A 203 -13.94 1.48 -7.57
CA LYS A 203 -15.33 1.61 -7.12
C LYS A 203 -16.34 1.54 -8.26
N VAL A 204 -15.95 1.91 -9.48
CA VAL A 204 -16.80 1.80 -10.67
C VAL A 204 -16.65 0.43 -11.33
N LEU A 205 -15.43 -0.11 -11.41
CA LEU A 205 -15.14 -1.38 -12.09
C LEU A 205 -15.58 -2.61 -11.29
N ALA A 206 -15.33 -2.68 -9.98
CA ALA A 206 -15.67 -3.83 -9.14
C ALA A 206 -17.16 -4.26 -9.21
N PRO A 207 -18.16 -3.37 -9.07
CA PRO A 207 -19.56 -3.77 -9.21
C PRO A 207 -19.90 -4.20 -10.64
N LYS A 208 -19.30 -3.56 -11.66
CA LYS A 208 -19.49 -3.96 -13.06
C LYS A 208 -18.91 -5.34 -13.35
N GLN A 209 -17.72 -5.64 -12.84
CA GLN A 209 -17.08 -6.95 -12.95
C GLN A 209 -17.94 -8.03 -12.27
N THR A 210 -18.44 -7.75 -11.07
CA THR A 210 -19.33 -8.67 -10.35
C THR A 210 -20.61 -8.96 -11.13
N ALA A 211 -21.23 -7.94 -11.73
CA ALA A 211 -22.41 -8.11 -12.57
C ALA A 211 -22.08 -8.89 -13.86
N ALA A 212 -20.97 -8.57 -14.51
CA ALA A 212 -20.49 -9.21 -15.72
C ALA A 212 -20.22 -10.72 -15.49
N LEU A 213 -19.50 -11.07 -14.42
CA LEU A 213 -19.21 -12.47 -14.08
C LEU A 213 -20.47 -13.29 -13.81
N LYS A 214 -21.49 -12.70 -13.17
CA LYS A 214 -22.80 -13.35 -13.00
C LYS A 214 -23.50 -13.60 -14.34
N LEU A 215 -23.45 -12.63 -15.25
CA LEU A 215 -24.02 -12.80 -16.60
C LEU A 215 -23.28 -13.89 -17.39
N VAL A 216 -21.94 -13.95 -17.30
CA VAL A 216 -21.12 -15.01 -17.90
C VAL A 216 -21.51 -16.38 -17.32
N GLU A 217 -21.67 -16.49 -16.01
CA GLU A 217 -22.10 -17.72 -15.35
C GLU A 217 -23.47 -18.18 -15.86
N GLU A 218 -24.47 -17.28 -15.87
CA GLU A 218 -25.82 -17.58 -16.41
C GLU A 218 -25.77 -17.97 -17.90
N TYR A 219 -24.92 -17.31 -18.69
CA TYR A 219 -24.75 -17.56 -20.12
C TYR A 219 -24.12 -18.94 -20.39
N CYS A 220 -23.10 -19.30 -19.62
CA CYS A 220 -22.39 -20.58 -19.73
C CYS A 220 -23.23 -21.77 -19.26
N LEU A 221 -24.20 -21.57 -18.35
CA LEU A 221 -25.14 -22.60 -17.92
C LEU A 221 -26.19 -22.96 -18.98
N LEU A 222 -26.46 -22.07 -19.95
CA LEU A 222 -27.41 -22.34 -21.01
C LEU A 222 -26.80 -23.22 -22.11
N PRO A 223 -27.54 -24.22 -22.64
CA PRO A 223 -27.07 -25.00 -23.78
C PRO A 223 -26.78 -24.10 -24.99
N VAL A 224 -25.70 -24.39 -25.70
CA VAL A 224 -25.48 -23.82 -27.03
C VAL A 224 -26.46 -24.51 -27.96
N VAL A 225 -27.43 -23.76 -28.49
CA VAL A 225 -28.43 -24.26 -29.44
C VAL A 225 -28.17 -23.60 -30.78
N THR A 226 -27.90 -24.39 -31.81
CA THR A 226 -27.73 -23.86 -33.16
C THR A 226 -29.09 -23.69 -33.83
N ARG A 227 -29.14 -22.83 -34.85
CA ARG A 227 -30.34 -22.67 -35.68
C ARG A 227 -30.71 -23.98 -36.39
N GLU A 228 -29.70 -24.74 -36.82
CA GLU A 228 -29.86 -26.04 -37.48
C GLU A 228 -30.53 -27.07 -36.57
N GLU A 229 -30.14 -27.15 -35.29
CA GLU A 229 -30.76 -28.06 -34.32
C GLU A 229 -32.26 -27.78 -34.10
N ILE A 230 -32.65 -26.49 -34.11
CA ILE A 230 -34.05 -26.08 -34.03
C ILE A 230 -34.78 -26.52 -35.29
N GLU A 231 -34.23 -26.23 -36.46
CA GLU A 231 -34.82 -26.56 -37.78
C GLU A 231 -34.96 -28.07 -37.97
N GLU A 232 -33.97 -28.87 -37.55
CA GLU A 232 -34.02 -30.34 -37.57
C GLU A 232 -35.13 -30.87 -36.65
N THR A 233 -35.21 -30.38 -35.41
CA THR A 233 -36.23 -30.83 -34.46
C THR A 233 -37.65 -30.42 -34.91
N GLU A 234 -37.78 -29.24 -35.55
CA GLU A 234 -39.04 -28.79 -36.19
C GLU A 234 -39.43 -29.69 -37.36
N TYR A 235 -38.48 -30.03 -38.22
CA TYR A 235 -38.70 -30.93 -39.34
C TYR A 235 -39.15 -32.32 -38.86
N GLU A 236 -38.46 -32.90 -37.87
CA GLU A 236 -38.86 -34.18 -37.26
C GLU A 236 -40.28 -34.11 -36.67
N SER A 237 -40.61 -33.00 -36.01
CA SER A 237 -41.94 -32.77 -35.45
C SER A 237 -43.01 -32.79 -36.53
N GLU A 238 -42.80 -32.10 -37.66
CA GLU A 238 -43.74 -32.09 -38.79
C GLU A 238 -43.82 -33.46 -39.49
N VAL A 239 -42.72 -34.20 -39.61
CA VAL A 239 -42.75 -35.59 -40.10
C VAL A 239 -43.65 -36.47 -39.23
N LYS A 240 -43.51 -36.41 -37.90
CA LYS A 240 -44.36 -37.18 -36.98
C LYS A 240 -45.83 -36.77 -37.00
N LYS A 241 -46.11 -35.49 -37.19
CA LYS A 241 -47.46 -34.99 -37.43
C LYS A 241 -48.07 -35.57 -38.71
N LEU A 242 -47.32 -35.62 -39.80
CA LEU A 242 -47.77 -36.24 -41.06
C LEU A 242 -47.98 -37.76 -40.92
N GLU A 243 -47.10 -38.47 -40.20
CA GLU A 243 -47.25 -39.90 -39.92
C GLU A 243 -48.55 -40.22 -39.14
N SER A 244 -48.89 -39.40 -38.15
CA SER A 244 -50.14 -39.54 -37.38
C SER A 244 -51.41 -39.35 -38.23
N ARG A 245 -51.31 -38.58 -39.32
CA ARG A 245 -52.40 -38.28 -40.25
C ARG A 245 -52.45 -39.27 -41.42
N ASN A 246 -51.46 -40.15 -41.58
CA ASN A 246 -51.42 -41.10 -42.68
C ASN A 246 -52.56 -42.13 -42.56
N PRO A 247 -53.44 -42.28 -43.57
CA PRO A 247 -54.54 -43.23 -43.49
C PRO A 247 -54.08 -44.70 -43.44
N LYS A 248 -52.85 -45.01 -43.86
CA LYS A 248 -52.30 -46.37 -43.96
C LYS A 248 -51.61 -46.88 -42.69
N THR A 249 -51.42 -46.05 -41.66
CA THR A 249 -50.77 -46.43 -40.39
C THR A 249 -51.79 -46.97 -39.38
N SER A 250 -51.37 -47.93 -38.54
CA SER A 250 -52.23 -48.52 -37.50
C SER A 250 -52.63 -47.48 -36.44
N ALA A 251 -53.71 -47.73 -35.70
CA ALA A 251 -54.17 -46.83 -34.64
C ALA A 251 -53.11 -46.62 -33.54
N ASP A 252 -52.36 -47.67 -33.19
CA ASP A 252 -51.29 -47.59 -32.20
C ASP A 252 -50.09 -46.79 -32.71
N ALA A 253 -49.73 -46.96 -33.99
CA ALA A 253 -48.69 -46.15 -34.63
C ALA A 253 -49.07 -44.66 -34.70
N LYS A 254 -50.34 -44.36 -34.94
CA LYS A 254 -50.86 -42.97 -34.93
C LYS A 254 -50.78 -42.34 -33.53
N ARG A 255 -51.14 -43.09 -32.49
CA ARG A 255 -51.02 -42.64 -31.09
C ARG A 255 -49.57 -42.39 -30.71
N ALA A 256 -48.67 -43.32 -31.05
CA ALA A 256 -47.23 -43.16 -30.82
C ALA A 256 -46.68 -41.91 -31.54
N ALA A 257 -47.00 -41.73 -32.82
CA ALA A 257 -46.59 -40.55 -33.60
C ALA A 257 -47.14 -39.24 -33.01
N THR A 258 -48.37 -39.22 -32.50
CA THR A 258 -48.96 -38.04 -31.83
C THR A 258 -48.24 -37.70 -30.53
N ASN A 259 -47.86 -38.70 -29.73
CA ASN A 259 -47.09 -38.51 -28.51
C ASN A 259 -45.68 -37.98 -28.81
N THR A 260 -44.99 -38.55 -29.80
CA THR A 260 -43.66 -38.11 -30.22
C THR A 260 -43.71 -36.69 -30.80
N HIS A 261 -44.71 -36.36 -31.62
CA HIS A 261 -44.93 -34.99 -32.09
C HIS A 261 -45.09 -34.00 -30.93
N SER A 262 -45.87 -34.37 -29.91
CA SER A 262 -46.07 -33.52 -28.73
C SER A 262 -44.77 -33.33 -27.93
N GLN A 263 -43.94 -34.36 -27.82
CA GLN A 263 -42.62 -34.28 -27.18
C GLN A 263 -41.66 -33.40 -27.98
N LEU A 264 -41.60 -33.57 -29.30
CA LEU A 264 -40.76 -32.76 -30.18
C LEU A 264 -41.21 -31.30 -30.20
N GLN A 265 -42.51 -31.00 -30.20
CA GLN A 265 -43.00 -29.63 -30.05
C GLN A 265 -42.56 -28.98 -28.74
N ARG A 266 -42.61 -29.69 -27.62
CA ARG A 266 -42.08 -29.18 -26.34
C ARG A 266 -40.58 -28.91 -26.44
N LYS A 267 -39.83 -29.84 -27.03
CA LYS A 267 -38.39 -29.68 -27.25
C LYS A 267 -38.07 -28.47 -28.12
N VAL A 268 -38.79 -28.26 -29.23
CA VAL A 268 -38.64 -27.05 -30.08
C VAL A 268 -38.89 -25.78 -29.27
N CYS A 269 -39.96 -25.73 -28.47
CA CYS A 269 -40.25 -24.58 -27.62
C CYS A 269 -39.14 -24.33 -26.59
N GLU A 270 -38.57 -25.37 -26.00
CA GLU A 270 -37.44 -25.28 -25.06
C GLU A 270 -36.17 -24.77 -25.77
N LEU A 271 -35.81 -25.34 -26.92
CA LEU A 271 -34.65 -24.94 -27.71
C LEU A 271 -34.74 -23.46 -28.14
N LYS A 272 -35.90 -23.02 -28.65
CA LYS A 272 -36.14 -21.61 -28.98
C LYS A 272 -36.03 -20.70 -27.75
N ARG A 273 -36.53 -21.15 -26.61
CA ARG A 273 -36.42 -20.39 -25.35
C ARG A 273 -34.97 -20.27 -24.91
N PHE A 274 -34.17 -21.34 -25.00
CA PHE A 274 -32.74 -21.28 -24.69
C PHE A 274 -32.00 -20.34 -25.64
N ALA A 275 -32.23 -20.45 -26.95
CA ALA A 275 -31.63 -19.55 -27.95
C ALA A 275 -31.97 -18.07 -27.67
N ALA A 276 -33.25 -17.75 -27.47
CA ALA A 276 -33.69 -16.38 -27.16
C ALA A 276 -33.12 -15.85 -25.83
N THR A 277 -33.01 -16.71 -24.81
CA THR A 277 -32.43 -16.31 -23.52
C THR A 277 -30.93 -16.05 -23.66
N ARG A 278 -30.22 -16.90 -24.40
CA ARG A 278 -28.78 -16.77 -24.67
C ARG A 278 -28.49 -15.51 -25.49
N GLU A 279 -29.29 -15.21 -26.49
CA GLU A 279 -29.18 -13.97 -27.28
C GLU A 279 -29.42 -12.72 -26.41
N ARG A 280 -30.44 -12.76 -25.55
CA ARG A 280 -30.71 -11.67 -24.59
C ARG A 280 -29.53 -11.44 -23.63
N LEU A 281 -28.96 -12.50 -23.07
CA LEU A 281 -27.80 -12.41 -22.18
C LEU A 281 -26.58 -11.89 -22.94
N ALA A 282 -26.32 -12.38 -24.15
CA ALA A 282 -25.24 -11.88 -24.99
C ALA A 282 -25.37 -10.37 -25.26
N ALA A 283 -26.58 -9.89 -25.56
CA ALA A 283 -26.84 -8.46 -25.75
C ALA A 283 -26.57 -7.63 -24.47
N GLN A 284 -26.89 -8.16 -23.30
CA GLN A 284 -26.56 -7.50 -22.02
C GLN A 284 -25.05 -7.49 -21.75
N MET A 285 -24.35 -8.57 -22.11
CA MET A 285 -22.91 -8.72 -21.95
C MET A 285 -22.09 -7.77 -22.84
N GLN A 286 -22.65 -7.29 -23.96
CA GLN A 286 -21.99 -6.29 -24.84
C GLN A 286 -21.59 -5.01 -24.09
N ALA A 287 -22.30 -4.63 -23.03
CA ALA A 287 -21.95 -3.46 -22.21
C ALA A 287 -20.71 -3.68 -21.32
N TYR A 288 -20.19 -4.91 -21.26
CA TYR A 288 -19.13 -5.35 -20.35
C TYR A 288 -17.90 -5.92 -21.08
N LEU A 289 -17.74 -5.65 -22.39
CA LEU A 289 -16.61 -6.12 -23.20
C LEU A 289 -15.23 -5.65 -22.77
N VAL A 290 -15.17 -4.74 -21.79
CA VAL A 290 -13.92 -4.33 -21.14
C VAL A 290 -13.31 -5.45 -20.28
N PHE A 291 -14.11 -6.42 -19.85
CA PHE A 291 -13.66 -7.55 -19.03
C PHE A 291 -13.29 -8.75 -19.93
N PRO A 292 -12.08 -9.33 -19.80
CA PRO A 292 -11.65 -10.47 -20.62
C PRO A 292 -12.59 -11.67 -20.57
N GLU A 293 -13.15 -11.99 -19.40
CA GLU A 293 -14.04 -13.14 -19.22
C GLU A 293 -15.33 -13.01 -20.03
N VAL A 294 -15.80 -11.77 -20.26
CA VAL A 294 -16.97 -11.48 -21.08
C VAL A 294 -16.63 -11.61 -22.56
N ALA A 295 -15.50 -11.05 -22.97
CA ALA A 295 -15.03 -11.11 -24.35
C ALA A 295 -14.81 -12.57 -24.79
N ASP A 296 -14.16 -13.37 -23.94
CA ASP A 296 -13.94 -14.81 -24.14
C ASP A 296 -15.27 -15.59 -24.24
N ALA A 297 -16.23 -15.31 -23.35
CA ALA A 297 -17.54 -15.97 -23.36
C ALA A 297 -18.35 -15.67 -24.65
N LEU A 298 -18.14 -14.50 -25.24
CA LEU A 298 -18.79 -14.07 -26.49
C LEU A 298 -17.95 -14.38 -27.75
N GLY A 299 -16.68 -14.79 -27.59
CA GLY A 299 -15.76 -15.04 -28.70
C GLY A 299 -15.38 -13.76 -29.47
N VAL A 300 -15.28 -12.63 -28.78
CA VAL A 300 -14.90 -11.32 -29.36
C VAL A 300 -13.64 -10.77 -28.69
N GLU A 301 -13.01 -9.77 -29.30
CA GLU A 301 -11.85 -9.10 -28.72
C GLU A 301 -12.27 -8.15 -27.57
N VAL A 302 -11.38 -8.03 -26.57
CA VAL A 302 -11.57 -7.13 -25.43
C VAL A 302 -11.54 -5.68 -25.91
N VAL A 303 -12.51 -4.88 -25.48
CA VAL A 303 -12.54 -3.44 -25.76
C VAL A 303 -11.62 -2.73 -24.76
N PRO A 304 -10.66 -1.91 -25.22
CA PRO A 304 -9.75 -1.20 -24.32
C PRO A 304 -10.50 -0.28 -23.36
N PHE A 305 -10.03 -0.25 -22.11
CA PHE A 305 -10.56 0.65 -21.10
C PHE A 305 -10.05 2.07 -21.33
N GLU A 306 -10.93 2.98 -21.75
CA GLU A 306 -10.63 4.41 -21.79
C GLU A 306 -11.02 5.05 -20.46
N GLU A 307 -10.03 5.56 -19.74
CA GLU A 307 -10.19 6.29 -18.48
C GLU A 307 -10.80 7.68 -18.76
N GLY A 308 -12.09 7.71 -19.10
CA GLY A 308 -12.65 8.91 -19.75
C GLY A 308 -14.15 8.94 -19.99
N VAL A 309 -14.99 8.34 -19.13
CA VAL A 309 -16.42 8.73 -19.10
C VAL A 309 -16.59 9.77 -18.00
N LYS A 310 -16.46 11.04 -18.38
CA LYS A 310 -17.09 12.16 -17.65
C LYS A 310 -18.49 11.72 -17.28
N GLU A 311 -18.90 11.96 -16.03
CA GLU A 311 -20.25 11.76 -15.52
C GLU A 311 -21.30 12.22 -16.55
N GLY A 312 -21.72 11.29 -17.40
CA GLY A 312 -22.74 11.45 -18.41
C GLY A 312 -23.93 10.70 -17.88
N VAL A 313 -24.91 11.47 -17.41
CA VAL A 313 -26.27 11.07 -17.04
C VAL A 313 -26.68 9.77 -17.76
N PRO A 314 -27.10 8.71 -17.04
CA PRO A 314 -27.56 7.50 -17.68
C PRO A 314 -28.75 7.85 -18.58
N GLN A 315 -28.54 7.73 -19.89
CA GLN A 315 -29.62 7.82 -20.87
C GLN A 315 -30.54 6.64 -20.59
N ALA A 316 -31.74 6.94 -20.09
CA ALA A 316 -32.75 5.94 -19.79
C ALA A 316 -32.96 5.05 -21.02
N LEU A 317 -32.89 3.74 -20.80
CA LEU A 317 -33.34 2.72 -21.74
C LEU A 317 -34.74 3.09 -22.24
N PRO A 318 -35.03 3.06 -23.55
CA PRO A 318 -36.40 3.14 -24.02
C PRO A 318 -37.13 1.88 -23.54
N GLY A 319 -38.12 2.08 -22.69
CA GLY A 319 -39.02 1.01 -22.24
C GLY A 319 -39.85 0.44 -23.40
N PRO A 320 -40.35 -0.79 -23.27
CA PRO A 320 -40.99 -1.53 -24.36
C PRO A 320 -42.46 -1.14 -24.59
N ASP A 321 -42.77 0.15 -24.71
CA ASP A 321 -44.13 0.66 -24.97
C ASP A 321 -44.15 1.70 -26.11
N THR A 322 -43.65 1.33 -27.28
CA THR A 322 -43.91 2.09 -28.52
C THR A 322 -44.20 1.18 -29.70
N LEU A 323 -45.16 0.28 -29.51
CA LEU A 323 -45.92 -0.31 -30.60
C LEU A 323 -47.40 -0.16 -30.24
N LEU A 324 -48.00 0.96 -30.63
CA LEU A 324 -49.40 1.08 -31.04
C LEU A 324 -49.71 2.55 -31.37
N THR A 325 -50.51 2.73 -32.43
CA THR A 325 -51.05 3.98 -32.99
C THR A 325 -50.18 4.71 -34.02
N LEU A 326 -50.37 4.34 -35.29
CA LEU A 326 -50.58 5.28 -36.40
C LEU A 326 -51.23 4.52 -37.56
N GLU A 327 -52.51 4.17 -37.38
CA GLU A 327 -53.46 4.19 -38.50
C GLU A 327 -54.20 5.54 -38.45
N ASN A 328 -54.51 6.05 -39.65
CA ASN A 328 -55.33 7.23 -39.96
C ASN A 328 -54.63 8.59 -39.97
N THR A 329 -53.99 8.94 -41.09
CA THR A 329 -54.45 10.06 -41.94
C THR A 329 -53.75 10.06 -43.31
N LEU A 330 -54.58 10.16 -44.35
CA LEU A 330 -54.34 10.18 -45.81
C LEU A 330 -54.21 8.82 -46.50
#